data_AF-A0A1V5L8U7-F1
#
_entry.id   AF-A0A1V5L8U7-F1
#
_cell.length_a   1.000
_cell.length_b   1.000
_cell.length_c   1.000
_cell.angle_alpha   90.00
_cell.angle_beta   90.00
_cell.angle_gamma   90.00
#
_symmetry.space_group_name_H-M   'P 1'
#
loop_
_entity.id
_entity.type
_entity.pdbx_description
1 polymer ?
#
loop_
_entity_poly.entity_id
_entity_poly.type
_entity_poly.pdbx_seq_one_letter_code
_entity_poly.pdbx_strand_id
1 'polypeptide(L)' 'MKGSIRGGAAVSRVHANFIINYADATAADVVSLMTMMREAVYIKFGLLLEPEVHLLGVSLPWVRT' A
#
# COMPACT_ATOMS: atom_id res chain seq x y z
N MET A 1 3.86 -8.41 -7.07
CA MET A 1 3.94 -6.93 -6.95
C MET A 1 5.24 -6.45 -6.29
N LYS A 2 6.24 -7.31 -6.04
CA LYS A 2 7.56 -6.85 -5.57
C LYS A 2 8.14 -5.83 -6.57
N GLY A 3 8.63 -4.70 -6.07
CA GLY A 3 9.17 -3.62 -6.89
C GLY A 3 8.16 -2.70 -7.56
N SER A 4 6.85 -2.84 -7.30
CA SER A 4 5.84 -1.88 -7.78
C SER A 4 6.03 -0.52 -7.10
N ILE A 5 5.84 0.58 -7.85
CA ILE A 5 6.11 1.96 -7.40
C ILE A 5 4.88 2.85 -7.59
N ARG A 6 4.65 3.76 -6.64
CA ARG A 6 3.72 4.90 -6.72
C ARG A 6 4.39 6.12 -6.09
N GLY A 7 4.58 7.20 -6.86
CA GLY A 7 5.33 8.37 -6.42
C GLY A 7 6.69 7.97 -5.84
N GLY A 8 6.99 8.40 -4.61
CA GLY A 8 8.23 8.02 -3.91
C GLY A 8 8.19 6.67 -3.18
N ALA A 9 7.03 5.99 -3.09
CA ALA A 9 6.87 4.73 -2.37
C ALA A 9 7.01 3.50 -3.27
N ALA A 10 7.61 2.42 -2.74
CA ALA A 10 7.77 1.17 -3.48
C ALA A 10 7.54 -0.08 -2.63
N VAL A 11 7.09 -1.17 -3.24
CA VAL A 11 7.07 -2.49 -2.58
C VAL A 11 8.48 -3.06 -2.59
N SER A 12 8.99 -3.46 -1.42
CA SER A 12 10.32 -4.04 -1.30
C SER A 12 10.50 -5.25 -2.23
N ARG A 13 11.66 -5.32 -2.89
CA ARG A 13 12.05 -6.47 -3.72
C ARG A 13 12.43 -7.69 -2.87
N VAL A 14 12.77 -7.48 -1.60
CA VAL A 14 13.14 -8.56 -0.67
C VAL A 14 11.87 -9.21 -0.13
N HIS A 15 10.97 -8.43 0.46
CA HIS A 15 9.78 -8.92 1.15
C HIS A 15 8.53 -8.08 0.80
N ALA A 16 7.50 -8.71 0.24
CA ALA A 16 6.38 -7.98 -0.37
C ALA A 16 5.47 -7.23 0.62
N ASN A 17 5.50 -7.58 1.91
CA ASN A 17 4.74 -6.87 2.94
C ASN A 17 5.37 -5.53 3.34
N PHE A 18 6.61 -5.25 2.92
CA PHE A 18 7.26 -3.98 3.21
C PHE A 18 7.04 -2.99 2.08
N ILE A 19 6.45 -1.85 2.43
CA ILE A 19 6.51 -0.64 1.60
C ILE A 19 7.71 0.15 2.10
N ILE A 20 8.62 0.47 1.19
CA ILE A 20 9.83 1.25 1.47
C ILE A 20 9.65 2.65 0.92
N ASN A 21 10.23 3.61 1.64
CA ASN A 21 10.49 4.91 1.05
C ASN A 21 11.65 4.75 0.05
N TYR A 22 11.34 4.79 -1.25
CA TYR A 22 12.32 4.61 -2.32
C TYR A 22 12.94 5.95 -2.76
N ALA A 23 12.23 7.06 -2.56
CA ALA A 23 12.67 8.42 -2.82
C ALA A 23 12.12 9.37 -1.74
N ASP A 24 11.42 10.45 -2.11
CA ASP A 24 10.73 11.33 -1.16
C ASP A 24 9.25 10.91 -1.04
N ALA A 25 8.98 9.69 -0.58
CA ALA A 25 7.62 9.17 -0.46
C ALA A 25 6.76 10.03 0.47
N THR A 26 5.58 10.39 -0.03
CA THR A 26 4.54 11.02 0.77
C THR A 26 3.61 9.96 1.39
N ALA A 27 2.84 10.34 2.41
CA ALA A 27 1.79 9.47 2.94
C ALA A 27 0.76 9.08 1.86
N ALA A 28 0.46 10.00 0.94
CA ALA A 28 -0.44 9.74 -0.18
C ALA A 28 0.11 8.67 -1.14
N ASP A 29 1.43 8.65 -1.38
CA ASP A 29 2.09 7.62 -2.18
C ASP A 29 1.94 6.24 -1.55
N VAL A 30 2.16 6.15 -0.24
CA VAL A 30 2.00 4.90 0.52
C VAL A 30 0.56 4.41 0.46
N VAL A 31 -0.43 5.28 0.72
CA VAL A 31 -1.86 4.92 0.65
C VAL A 31 -2.25 4.49 -0.76
N SER A 32 -1.78 5.17 -1.81
CA SER A 32 -2.00 4.80 -3.21
C SER A 32 -1.44 3.41 -3.53
N LEU A 33 -0.23 3.10 -3.04
CA LEU A 33 0.38 1.79 -3.22
C LEU A 33 -0.38 0.69 -2.46
N MET A 34 -0.80 0.96 -1.21
CA MET A 34 -1.64 0.05 -0.44
C MET A 34 -2.98 -0.22 -1.13
N THR A 35 -3.59 0.80 -1.72
CA THR A 35 -4.85 0.68 -2.49
C THR A 35 -4.69 -0.31 -3.63
N MET A 36 -3.65 -0.12 -4.44
CA MET A 36 -3.33 -1.02 -5.56
C MET A 36 -3.10 -2.46 -5.08
N MET A 37 -2.35 -2.63 -3.99
CA MET A 37 -2.05 -3.97 -3.44
C MET A 37 -3.33 -4.67 -2.98
N ARG A 38 -4.21 -3.97 -2.26
CA ARG A 38 -5.49 -4.50 -1.78
C ARG A 38 -6.39 -4.90 -2.94
N GLU A 39 -6.54 -4.04 -3.95
CA GLU A 39 -7.33 -4.33 -5.15
C GLU A 39 -6.78 -5.54 -5.92
N ALA A 40 -5.47 -5.60 -6.14
CA ALA A 40 -4.85 -6.68 -6.87
C ALA A 40 -5.00 -8.04 -6.16
N VAL A 41 -4.90 -8.07 -4.83
CA VAL A 41 -5.12 -9.29 -4.05
C VAL A 41 -6.59 -9.70 -4.06
N TYR A 42 -7.52 -8.74 -3.98
CA TYR A 42 -8.94 -9.03 -4.10
C TYR A 42 -9.29 -9.61 -5.47
N ILE A 43 -8.83 -9.00 -6.56
CA ILE A 43 -9.10 -9.48 -7.93
C ILE A 43 -8.54 -10.89 -8.13
N LYS A 44 -7.34 -11.17 -7.61
CA LYS A 44 -6.65 -12.44 -7.87
C LYS A 44 -7.11 -13.58 -6.97
N PHE A 45 -7.48 -13.28 -5.72
CA PHE A 45 -7.71 -14.30 -4.69
C PHE A 45 -9.07 -14.19 -4.00
N GLY A 46 -9.84 -13.14 -4.27
CA GLY A 46 -11.11 -12.86 -3.59
C GLY A 46 -10.94 -12.42 -2.13
N LEU A 47 -9.72 -12.07 -1.70
CA LEU A 47 -9.41 -11.70 -0.32
C LEU A 47 -9.22 -10.19 -0.17
N LEU A 48 -9.81 -9.62 0.88
CA LEU A 48 -9.68 -8.20 1.23
C LEU A 48 -8.59 -8.02 2.29
N LEU A 49 -7.46 -7.44 1.93
CA LEU A 49 -6.34 -7.22 2.85
C LEU A 49 -6.62 -6.10 3.86
N GLU A 50 -6.68 -6.43 5.14
CA GLU A 50 -6.73 -5.45 6.21
C GLU A 50 -5.33 -4.96 6.58
N PRO A 51 -5.11 -3.64 6.70
CA PRO A 51 -3.81 -3.11 7.07
C PRO A 51 -3.54 -3.26 8.57
N GLU A 52 -2.33 -3.71 8.92
CA GLU A 52 -1.83 -3.77 10.30
C GLU A 52 -1.43 -2.39 10.82
N VAL A 53 -0.95 -1.51 9.93
CA VAL A 53 -0.47 -0.18 10.29
C VAL A 53 -1.63 0.77 10.58
N HIS A 54 -1.48 1.59 11.62
CA HIS A 54 -2.36 2.72 11.88
C HIS A 54 -1.86 3.97 11.15
N LEU A 55 -2.78 4.69 10.52
CA LEU A 55 -2.50 5.95 9.85
C LEU A 55 -2.93 7.12 10.75
N LEU A 56 -2.06 8.12 10.86
CA LEU A 56 -2.31 9.34 11.62
C LEU A 56 -2.38 10.52 10.64
N GLY A 57 -3.45 11.32 10.73
CA GLY A 57 -3.65 12.51 9.89
C GLY A 57 -4.04 12.24 8.43
N VAL A 58 -4.14 10.98 8.01
CA VAL A 58 -4.64 10.54 6.70
C VAL A 58 -5.58 9.34 6.87
N SER A 59 -6.52 9.17 5.95
CA SER A 59 -7.51 8.08 5.98
C SER A 59 -7.29 7.07 4.85
N LEU A 60 -7.73 5.83 5.08
CA LEU A 60 -7.77 4.81 4.04
C LEU A 60 -9.08 4.89 3.26
N PRO A 61 -9.04 4.81 1.92
CA PRO A 61 -10.23 4.93 1.08
C PRO A 61 -11.32 3.88 1.38
N TRP A 62 -10.94 2.70 1.90
CA TRP A 62 -11.86 1.59 2.19
C TRP A 62 -12.26 1.47 3.66
N VAL A 63 -11.72 2.30 4.55
CA VAL A 63 -12.15 2.33 5.94
C VAL A 63 -13.20 3.41 6.08
N ARG A 64 -14.45 3.02 6.34
CA ARG A 64 -15.49 3.98 6.70
C ARG A 64 -15.31 4.32 8.18
N THR A 65 -14.95 5.56 8.46
CA THR A 65 -15.02 6.15 9.81
C THR A 65 -16.47 6.38 10.20
#